data_AF-A0A651HFN1-F1
#
_entry.id   AF-A0A651HFN1-F1
#
_cell.length_a   1.000
_cell.length_b   1.000
_cell.length_c   1.000
_cell.angle_alpha   90.00
_cell.angle_beta   90.00
_cell.angle_gamma   90.00
#
_symmetry.space_group_name_H-M   'P 1'
#
loop_
_entity.id
_entity.type
_entity.pdbx_description
1 polymer ?
#
loop_
_entity_poly.entity_id
_entity_poly.type
_entity_poly.pdbx_seq_one_letter_code
_entity_poly.pdbx_strand_id
1 'polypeptide(L)'
;MKASFEDLAARIWEGSATPEEMTAFRRRIEAHPREMEDWQAIEQEFTTLDRLLPLVRTLQQSPRIPAEASGPSSRPLIGLLGATGSVLAALWVFFSLQWMPPPLPHGAGPAVAREVAAIALPLDRLATEFPFVAAHTHPPVVLYGPGGRTRFLQPPIDWWAEDPEASYDITLKIPGNTTAGVLHARGVVPPVPFAKLAGPEGSPSLLPQTRYVLRVQRSDNPRIGVTRRFATAPAEETIALPPDPEARLTAARKALFADPPHPADSWLLLRALPPEVWFSEAALRLRLLAARDLGLRLEYEQAVEAIARIQLNSSIPLSTIP
;
A
#
# COMPACT_ATOMS: atom_id res chain seq x y z
N MET A 1 -14.13 18.15 -31.36
CA MET A 1 -14.89 17.96 -30.11
C MET A 1 -14.18 18.72 -29.00
N LYS A 2 -14.87 19.56 -28.23
CA LYS A 2 -14.27 20.20 -27.04
C LYS A 2 -14.12 19.13 -25.95
N ALA A 3 -12.96 19.05 -25.30
CA ALA A 3 -12.77 18.20 -24.13
C ALA A 3 -13.74 18.62 -23.01
N SER A 4 -14.23 17.65 -22.22
CA SER A 4 -15.06 17.95 -21.04
C SER A 4 -14.23 18.74 -20.01
N PHE A 5 -14.91 19.39 -19.06
CA PHE A 5 -14.22 20.09 -17.97
C PHE A 5 -13.34 19.12 -17.17
N GLU A 6 -13.91 17.97 -16.82
CA GLU A 6 -13.27 16.88 -16.08
C GLU A 6 -12.03 16.35 -16.82
N ASP A 7 -12.11 16.12 -18.13
CA ASP A 7 -10.98 15.65 -18.93
C ASP A 7 -9.83 16.66 -18.97
N LEU A 8 -10.16 17.95 -19.01
CA LEU A 8 -9.18 19.03 -19.09
C LEU A 8 -8.57 19.30 -17.71
N ALA A 9 -9.38 19.26 -16.64
CA ALA A 9 -8.95 19.33 -15.25
C ALA A 9 -8.02 18.14 -14.92
N ALA A 10 -8.38 16.92 -15.32
CA ALA A 10 -7.55 15.74 -15.15
C ALA A 10 -6.22 15.86 -15.89
N ARG A 11 -6.22 16.33 -17.15
CA ARG A 11 -4.97 16.57 -17.91
C ARG A 11 -4.08 17.63 -17.29
N ILE A 12 -4.64 18.72 -16.76
CA ILE A 12 -3.89 19.78 -16.07
C ILE A 12 -3.31 19.23 -14.79
N TRP A 13 -4.12 18.50 -14.03
CA TRP A 13 -3.71 17.81 -12.82
C TRP A 13 -2.59 16.79 -13.08
N GLU A 14 -2.65 16.07 -14.19
CA GLU A 14 -1.63 15.10 -14.65
C GLU A 14 -0.37 15.77 -15.21
N GLY A 15 -0.35 17.10 -15.33
CA GLY A 15 0.73 17.84 -16.00
C GLY A 15 0.94 17.36 -17.43
N SER A 16 -0.13 16.91 -18.10
CA SER A 16 -0.13 16.49 -19.50
C SER A 16 -0.89 17.45 -20.40
N ALA A 17 -1.55 18.47 -19.83
CA ALA A 17 -2.20 19.52 -20.59
C ALA A 17 -1.16 20.36 -21.35
N THR A 18 -1.46 20.67 -22.61
CA THR A 18 -0.66 21.62 -23.39
C THR A 18 -0.82 23.04 -22.83
N PRO A 19 0.10 23.98 -23.12
CA PRO A 19 -0.08 25.38 -22.74
C PRO A 19 -1.39 26.00 -23.26
N GLU A 20 -1.85 25.57 -24.44
CA GLU A 20 -3.13 25.97 -25.02
C GLU A 20 -4.32 25.42 -24.21
N GLU A 21 -4.27 24.15 -23.80
CA GLU A 21 -5.29 23.55 -22.93
C GLU A 21 -5.31 24.21 -21.54
N MET A 22 -4.15 24.51 -20.96
CA MET A 22 -4.06 25.26 -19.70
C MET A 22 -4.69 26.65 -19.83
N THR A 23 -4.44 27.33 -20.95
CA THR A 23 -5.04 28.66 -21.24
C THR A 23 -6.55 28.54 -21.46
N ALA A 24 -7.00 27.51 -22.18
CA ALA A 24 -8.41 27.24 -22.42
C ALA A 24 -9.15 26.91 -21.13
N PHE A 25 -8.52 26.16 -20.22
CA PHE A 25 -9.06 25.86 -18.89
C PHE A 25 -9.24 27.12 -18.06
N ARG A 26 -8.21 27.97 -17.97
CA ARG A 26 -8.29 29.24 -17.23
C ARG A 26 -9.44 30.11 -17.73
N ARG A 27 -9.52 30.32 -19.04
CA ARG A 27 -10.64 31.07 -19.64
C ARG A 27 -11.98 30.42 -19.33
N ARG A 28 -12.04 29.10 -19.27
CA ARG A 28 -13.26 28.34 -19.03
C ARG A 28 -13.74 28.48 -17.58
N ILE A 29 -12.87 28.30 -16.58
CA ILE A 29 -13.20 28.52 -15.17
C ILE A 29 -13.51 29.98 -14.88
N GLU A 30 -12.82 30.93 -15.53
CA GLU A 30 -13.14 32.37 -15.43
C GLU A 30 -14.53 32.69 -15.99
N ALA A 31 -14.95 32.01 -17.06
CA ALA A 31 -16.25 32.23 -17.69
C ALA A 31 -17.42 31.49 -16.99
N HIS A 32 -17.15 30.47 -16.17
CA HIS A 32 -18.17 29.63 -15.54
C HIS A 32 -17.94 29.52 -14.03
N PRO A 33 -18.55 30.40 -13.21
CA PRO A 33 -18.35 30.44 -11.76
C PRO A 33 -18.52 29.09 -11.04
N ARG A 34 -19.45 28.24 -11.49
CA ARG A 34 -19.63 26.88 -10.92
C ARG A 34 -18.43 25.97 -11.16
N GLU A 35 -17.86 25.98 -12.37
CA GLU A 35 -16.66 25.19 -12.68
C GLU A 35 -15.43 25.72 -11.91
N MET A 36 -15.38 27.02 -11.59
CA MET A 36 -14.39 27.60 -10.69
C MET A 36 -14.58 27.12 -9.24
N GLU A 37 -15.81 27.09 -8.72
CA GLU A 37 -16.12 26.57 -7.38
C GLU A 37 -15.72 25.09 -7.26
N ASP A 38 -16.07 24.27 -8.26
CA ASP A 38 -15.67 22.85 -8.32
C ASP A 38 -14.14 22.70 -8.36
N TRP A 39 -13.44 23.52 -9.15
CA TRP A 39 -11.98 23.52 -9.20
C TRP A 39 -11.35 23.94 -7.86
N GLN A 40 -11.89 24.96 -7.20
CA GLN A 40 -11.42 25.41 -5.90
C GLN A 40 -11.66 24.37 -4.80
N ALA A 41 -12.79 23.66 -4.83
CA ALA A 41 -13.05 22.56 -3.90
C ALA A 41 -12.00 21.45 -4.06
N ILE A 42 -11.69 21.07 -5.32
CA ILE A 42 -10.63 20.12 -5.64
C ILE A 42 -9.27 20.62 -5.13
N GLU A 43 -8.88 21.86 -5.44
CA GLU A 43 -7.62 22.45 -4.96
C GLU A 43 -7.54 22.56 -3.42
N GLN A 44 -8.65 22.86 -2.74
CA GLN A 44 -8.72 22.96 -1.29
C GLN A 44 -8.55 21.61 -0.61
N GLU A 45 -9.20 20.55 -1.10
CA GLU A 45 -8.99 19.19 -0.59
C GLU A 45 -7.51 18.79 -0.69
N PHE A 46 -6.87 19.11 -1.81
CA PHE A 46 -5.45 18.82 -2.00
C PHE A 46 -4.51 19.67 -1.14
N THR A 47 -4.78 20.98 -1.04
CA THR A 47 -4.00 21.89 -0.19
C THR A 47 -4.13 21.49 1.28
N THR A 48 -5.31 21.01 1.69
CA THR A 48 -5.55 20.50 3.05
C THR A 48 -4.73 19.24 3.29
N LEU A 49 -4.71 18.29 2.34
CA LEU A 49 -3.87 17.10 2.43
C LEU A 49 -2.37 17.43 2.51
N ASP A 50 -1.87 18.34 1.67
CA ASP A 50 -0.46 18.76 1.67
C ASP A 50 -0.10 19.58 2.94
N ARG A 51 -1.04 20.33 3.54
CA ARG A 51 -0.83 21.07 4.81
C ARG A 51 -0.88 20.16 6.05
N LEU A 52 -1.68 19.10 6.03
CA LEU A 52 -1.79 18.18 7.14
C LEU A 52 -0.61 17.20 7.20
N LEU A 53 -0.01 16.87 6.06
CA LEU A 53 1.16 15.96 5.98
C LEU A 53 2.34 16.36 6.89
N PRO A 54 2.77 17.64 6.95
CA PRO A 54 3.78 18.09 7.90
C PRO A 54 3.34 18.06 9.36
N LEU A 55 2.10 18.47 9.67
CA LEU A 55 1.57 18.50 11.04
C LEU A 55 1.44 17.10 11.65
N VAL A 56 1.01 16.13 10.85
CA VAL A 56 1.00 14.71 11.22
C VAL A 56 2.41 14.23 11.55
N ARG A 57 3.43 14.64 10.78
CA ARG A 57 4.83 14.33 11.08
C ARG A 57 5.34 14.98 12.36
N THR A 58 4.99 16.23 12.63
CA THR A 58 5.41 16.94 13.84
C THR A 58 4.79 16.32 15.10
N LEU A 59 3.52 15.89 15.03
CA LEU A 59 2.86 15.19 16.12
C LEU A 59 3.46 13.80 16.37
N GLN A 60 3.95 13.12 15.34
CA GLN A 60 4.63 11.83 15.46
C GLN A 60 6.08 11.94 15.99
N GLN A 61 6.70 13.12 15.92
CA GLN A 61 8.08 13.37 16.37
C GLN A 61 8.17 13.97 17.79
N SER A 62 7.06 14.19 18.49
CA SER A 62 7.10 14.69 19.88
C SER A 62 7.81 13.70 20.81
N PRO A 63 8.78 14.16 21.63
CA PRO A 63 9.48 13.29 22.57
C PRO A 63 8.49 12.72 23.59
N ARG A 64 8.55 11.40 23.79
CA ARG A 64 7.75 10.69 24.80
C ARG A 64 8.02 11.30 26.18
N ILE A 65 6.96 11.74 26.86
CA ILE A 65 7.01 12.11 28.27
C ILE A 65 7.44 10.85 29.06
N PRO A 66 8.53 10.90 29.85
CA PRO A 66 8.93 9.76 30.66
C PRO A 66 7.86 9.47 31.73
N ALA A 67 7.39 8.23 31.76
CA ALA A 67 6.43 7.74 32.73
C ALA A 67 7.14 7.39 34.05
N GLU A 68 7.44 8.39 34.87
CA GLU A 68 7.81 8.18 36.27
C GLU A 68 7.13 9.22 37.16
N ALA A 69 6.06 8.80 37.85
CA ALA A 69 5.73 9.16 39.23
C ALA A 69 4.30 8.70 39.57
N SER A 70 4.16 7.45 40.01
CA SER A 70 3.02 7.04 40.83
C SER A 70 3.51 6.15 41.96
N GLY A 71 3.77 6.79 43.12
CA GLY A 71 4.04 6.11 44.37
C GLY A 71 2.78 5.52 45.01
N PRO A 72 2.93 4.62 45.99
CA PRO A 72 1.84 3.83 46.54
C PRO A 72 1.17 4.53 47.74
N SER A 73 -0.16 4.48 47.80
CA SER A 73 -0.93 4.75 49.02
C SER A 73 -1.94 3.64 49.30
N SER A 74 -2.02 3.27 50.57
CA SER A 74 -2.55 2.03 51.11
C SER A 74 -3.95 2.15 51.73
N ARG A 75 -4.72 1.03 51.62
CA ARG A 75 -5.74 0.43 52.56
C ARG A 75 -7.15 1.08 52.68
N PRO A 76 -8.19 0.36 53.21
CA PRO A 76 -8.48 -1.09 53.25
C PRO A 76 -9.99 -1.50 53.06
N LEU A 77 -10.24 -2.83 53.07
CA LEU A 77 -11.41 -3.59 53.62
C LEU A 77 -12.85 -3.36 53.07
N ILE A 78 -13.40 -4.41 52.43
CA ILE A 78 -14.77 -5.00 52.48
C ILE A 78 -14.66 -6.30 51.64
N GLY A 79 -15.17 -7.48 51.93
CA GLY A 79 -15.96 -8.04 53.01
C GLY A 79 -16.18 -9.52 52.60
N LEU A 80 -16.05 -10.42 53.57
CA LEU A 80 -16.16 -11.87 53.41
C LEU A 80 -17.63 -12.25 53.13
N LEU A 81 -17.96 -12.76 51.94
CA LEU A 81 -19.14 -13.59 51.64
C LEU A 81 -19.11 -14.00 50.15
N GLY A 82 -18.96 -15.30 49.85
CA GLY A 82 -19.19 -15.83 48.48
C GLY A 82 -18.13 -16.80 47.94
N ALA A 83 -17.76 -17.84 48.70
CA ALA A 83 -16.71 -18.79 48.31
C ALA A 83 -17.09 -19.79 47.20
N THR A 84 -18.33 -19.79 46.67
CA THR A 84 -18.74 -20.71 45.58
C THR A 84 -19.04 -20.01 44.25
N GLY A 85 -19.28 -18.70 44.23
CA GLY A 85 -19.40 -17.91 42.99
C GLY A 85 -18.05 -17.47 42.40
N SER A 86 -17.00 -17.45 43.23
CA SER A 86 -15.69 -16.89 42.87
C SER A 86 -14.90 -17.74 41.88
N VAL A 87 -15.09 -19.07 41.85
CA VAL A 87 -14.39 -19.95 40.91
C VAL A 87 -14.99 -19.85 39.50
N LEU A 88 -16.33 -19.75 39.39
CA LEU A 88 -17.00 -19.54 38.10
C LEU A 88 -16.76 -18.12 37.57
N ALA A 89 -16.74 -17.10 38.42
CA ALA A 89 -16.38 -15.75 38.00
C ALA A 89 -14.91 -15.64 37.59
N ALA A 90 -13.99 -16.29 38.31
CA ALA A 90 -12.57 -16.33 37.94
C ALA A 90 -12.35 -17.10 36.63
N LEU A 91 -13.04 -18.24 36.43
CA LEU A 91 -13.01 -18.97 35.17
C LEU A 91 -13.63 -18.17 34.03
N TRP A 92 -14.73 -17.45 34.26
CA TRP A 92 -15.37 -16.62 33.23
C TRP A 92 -14.50 -15.41 32.85
N VAL A 93 -13.81 -14.78 33.81
CA VAL A 93 -12.82 -13.73 33.55
C VAL A 93 -11.60 -14.28 32.83
N PHE A 94 -11.10 -15.47 33.22
CA PHE A 94 -9.97 -16.11 32.54
C PHE A 94 -10.32 -16.55 31.12
N PHE A 95 -11.53 -17.08 30.91
CA PHE A 95 -12.06 -17.44 29.59
C PHE A 95 -12.32 -16.18 28.75
N SER A 96 -12.83 -15.09 29.34
CA SER A 96 -12.99 -13.82 28.64
C SER A 96 -11.65 -13.19 28.27
N LEU A 97 -10.62 -13.32 29.11
CA LEU A 97 -9.27 -12.82 28.85
C LEU A 97 -8.51 -13.65 27.80
N GLN A 98 -8.82 -14.95 27.64
CA GLN A 98 -8.27 -15.75 26.54
C GLN A 98 -8.85 -15.39 25.18
N TRP A 99 -10.05 -14.79 25.14
CA TRP A 99 -10.71 -14.34 23.91
C TRP A 99 -10.50 -12.85 23.63
N MET A 100 -9.94 -12.10 24.58
CA MET A 100 -9.51 -10.73 24.34
C MET A 100 -8.10 -10.73 23.76
N PRO A 101 -7.85 -10.05 22.64
CA PRO A 101 -6.48 -9.83 22.18
C PRO A 101 -5.69 -9.14 23.30
N PRO A 102 -4.40 -9.49 23.48
CA PRO A 102 -3.57 -8.89 24.52
C PRO A 102 -3.66 -7.36 24.44
N PRO A 103 -3.79 -6.65 25.59
CA PRO A 103 -3.88 -5.21 25.59
C PRO A 103 -2.67 -4.65 24.84
N LEU A 104 -2.92 -3.91 23.77
CA LEU A 104 -1.86 -3.27 23.00
C LEU A 104 -1.01 -2.43 23.97
N PRO A 105 0.33 -2.43 23.82
CA PRO A 105 1.17 -1.59 24.65
C PRO A 105 0.68 -0.14 24.53
N HIS A 106 0.38 0.49 25.67
CA HIS A 106 -0.14 1.85 25.71
C HIS A 106 0.87 2.75 24.98
N GLY A 107 0.45 3.35 23.85
CA GLY A 107 1.31 4.15 22.97
C GLY A 107 1.78 3.46 21.67
N ALA A 108 1.27 2.27 21.34
CA ALA A 108 1.43 1.69 20.01
C ALA A 108 0.70 2.55 18.96
N GLY A 109 1.44 3.06 17.97
CA GLY A 109 0.83 3.75 16.83
C GLY A 109 -0.09 2.82 16.02
N PRO A 110 -0.98 3.38 15.18
CA PRO A 110 -1.96 2.61 14.42
C PRO A 110 -1.31 1.53 13.53
N ALA A 111 -0.09 1.77 13.02
CA ALA A 111 0.66 0.80 12.24
C ALA A 111 1.04 -0.46 13.05
N VAL A 112 1.51 -0.28 14.30
CA VAL A 112 1.89 -1.39 15.20
C VAL A 112 0.65 -2.18 15.62
N ALA A 113 -0.45 -1.49 15.94
CA ALA A 113 -1.71 -2.15 16.26
C ALA A 113 -2.21 -3.02 15.10
N ARG A 114 -2.14 -2.47 13.87
CA ARG A 114 -2.49 -3.19 12.64
C ARG A 114 -1.59 -4.41 12.42
N GLU A 115 -0.29 -4.26 12.62
CA GLU A 115 0.69 -5.35 12.48
C GLU A 115 0.41 -6.49 13.47
N VAL A 116 0.23 -6.17 14.75
CA VAL A 116 -0.08 -7.16 15.79
C VAL A 116 -1.38 -7.88 15.46
N ALA A 117 -2.43 -7.14 15.07
CA ALA A 117 -3.70 -7.73 14.68
C ALA A 117 -3.54 -8.68 13.47
N ALA A 118 -2.83 -8.26 12.43
CA ALA A 118 -2.60 -9.06 11.23
C ALA A 118 -1.80 -10.34 11.49
N ILE A 119 -0.81 -10.30 12.39
CA ILE A 119 0.08 -11.44 12.68
C ILE A 119 -0.56 -12.40 13.68
N ALA A 120 -1.23 -11.88 14.72
CA ALA A 120 -1.80 -12.71 15.78
C ALA A 120 -3.08 -13.43 15.36
N LEU A 121 -3.77 -12.94 14.33
CA LEU A 121 -5.04 -13.50 13.90
C LEU A 121 -4.86 -14.91 13.29
N PRO A 122 -5.72 -15.89 13.59
CA PRO A 122 -5.74 -17.16 12.87
C PRO A 122 -5.87 -16.96 11.36
N LEU A 123 -5.18 -17.80 10.58
CA LEU A 123 -5.07 -17.61 9.13
C LEU A 123 -6.44 -17.69 8.42
N ASP A 124 -7.37 -18.50 8.92
CA ASP A 124 -8.75 -18.68 8.43
C ASP A 124 -9.59 -17.43 8.60
N ARG A 125 -9.27 -16.62 9.61
CA ARG A 125 -10.00 -15.38 9.89
C ARG A 125 -9.43 -14.17 9.16
N LEU A 126 -8.25 -14.28 8.57
CA LEU A 126 -7.55 -13.14 7.95
C LEU A 126 -8.36 -12.49 6.83
N ALA A 127 -8.97 -13.28 5.96
CA ALA A 127 -9.80 -12.76 4.88
C ALA A 127 -11.09 -12.08 5.40
N THR A 128 -11.64 -12.58 6.50
CA THR A 128 -12.85 -12.03 7.12
C THR A 128 -12.59 -10.71 7.84
N GLU A 129 -11.49 -10.61 8.58
CA GLU A 129 -11.12 -9.39 9.31
C GLU A 129 -10.52 -8.31 8.39
N PHE A 130 -9.89 -8.72 7.30
CA PHE A 130 -9.34 -7.83 6.28
C PHE A 130 -10.02 -8.08 4.93
N PRO A 131 -11.33 -7.79 4.81
CA PRO A 131 -12.05 -8.02 3.57
C PRO A 131 -11.51 -7.13 2.46
N PHE A 132 -11.53 -7.65 1.25
CA PHE A 132 -11.29 -6.86 0.05
C PHE A 132 -12.49 -5.95 -0.20
N VAL A 133 -12.28 -4.64 -0.12
CA VAL A 133 -13.32 -3.66 -0.43
C VAL A 133 -13.09 -3.17 -1.85
N ALA A 134 -13.75 -3.81 -2.83
CA ALA A 134 -13.68 -3.38 -4.22
C ALA A 134 -14.57 -2.15 -4.43
N ALA A 135 -13.98 -1.03 -4.87
CA ALA A 135 -14.77 0.15 -5.24
C ALA A 135 -15.23 0.14 -6.70
N HIS A 136 -14.58 -0.61 -7.61
CA HIS A 136 -14.84 -0.53 -9.05
C HIS A 136 -14.58 -1.85 -9.79
N THR A 137 -15.12 -1.94 -11.02
CA THR A 137 -14.79 -2.95 -12.02
C THR A 137 -13.29 -3.07 -12.22
N HIS A 138 -12.81 -4.30 -12.43
CA HIS A 138 -11.39 -4.59 -12.69
C HIS A 138 -10.91 -3.77 -13.90
N PRO A 139 -9.91 -2.88 -13.74
CA PRO A 139 -9.37 -2.16 -14.88
C PRO A 139 -8.57 -3.13 -15.78
N PRO A 140 -8.49 -2.87 -17.08
CA PRO A 140 -7.81 -3.76 -18.03
C PRO A 140 -6.30 -3.86 -17.81
N VAL A 141 -5.72 -2.92 -17.04
CA VAL A 141 -4.32 -2.92 -16.63
C VAL A 141 -4.24 -2.51 -15.16
N VAL A 142 -3.55 -3.31 -14.35
CA VAL A 142 -3.39 -3.09 -12.91
C VAL A 142 -1.90 -3.00 -12.58
N LEU A 143 -1.44 -1.85 -12.10
CA LEU A 143 -0.05 -1.70 -11.64
C LEU A 143 0.16 -2.38 -10.29
N TYR A 144 1.18 -3.24 -10.22
CA TYR A 144 1.67 -3.83 -8.99
C TYR A 144 2.72 -2.94 -8.31
N GLY A 145 3.59 -2.29 -9.08
CA GLY A 145 4.60 -1.39 -8.56
C GLY A 145 5.37 -0.66 -9.67
N PRO A 146 6.00 0.49 -9.34
CA PRO A 146 5.93 1.21 -8.07
C PRO A 146 4.57 1.90 -7.82
N GLY A 147 4.28 2.23 -6.55
CA GLY A 147 3.03 2.90 -6.17
C GLY A 147 3.09 3.56 -4.79
N GLY A 148 2.40 4.69 -4.61
CA GLY A 148 2.36 5.42 -3.33
C GLY A 148 3.72 6.02 -2.97
N ARG A 149 4.48 5.33 -2.10
CA ARG A 149 5.88 5.68 -1.79
C ARG A 149 6.75 4.43 -1.88
N THR A 150 7.90 4.55 -2.54
CA THR A 150 8.86 3.45 -2.72
C THR A 150 10.23 3.79 -2.15
N ARG A 151 10.89 2.79 -1.54
CA ARG A 151 12.28 2.86 -1.06
C ARG A 151 13.28 2.32 -2.08
N PHE A 152 12.80 1.73 -3.17
CA PHE A 152 13.66 1.27 -4.26
C PHE A 152 13.92 2.42 -5.22
N LEU A 153 15.19 2.68 -5.54
CA LEU A 153 15.54 3.67 -6.56
C LEU A 153 15.53 3.10 -7.98
N GLN A 154 15.54 1.77 -8.11
CA GLN A 154 15.42 1.06 -9.38
C GLN A 154 14.37 -0.05 -9.27
N PRO A 155 13.12 0.26 -8.89
CA PRO A 155 12.08 -0.75 -8.78
C PRO A 155 11.78 -1.31 -10.17
N PRO A 156 11.67 -2.63 -10.38
CA PRO A 156 11.01 -3.14 -11.58
C PRO A 156 9.61 -2.54 -11.69
N ILE A 157 9.22 -2.24 -12.93
CA ILE A 157 7.86 -1.80 -13.26
C ILE A 157 7.06 -3.04 -13.62
N ASP A 158 6.01 -3.29 -12.87
CA ASP A 158 5.28 -4.55 -12.93
C ASP A 158 3.77 -4.28 -12.90
N TRP A 159 3.05 -4.99 -13.76
CA TRP A 159 1.61 -4.87 -13.91
C TRP A 159 1.00 -6.19 -14.37
N TRP A 160 -0.30 -6.32 -14.09
CA TRP A 160 -1.15 -7.30 -14.73
C TRP A 160 -1.94 -6.66 -15.85
N ALA A 161 -2.24 -7.45 -16.87
CA ALA A 161 -3.17 -7.10 -17.92
C ALA A 161 -3.97 -8.32 -18.34
N GLU A 162 -5.16 -8.08 -18.87
CA GLU A 162 -6.04 -9.13 -19.40
C GLU A 162 -5.38 -9.91 -20.56
N ASP A 163 -4.64 -9.20 -21.41
CA ASP A 163 -3.82 -9.79 -22.48
C ASP A 163 -2.33 -9.76 -22.08
N PRO A 164 -1.75 -10.90 -21.66
CA PRO A 164 -0.36 -10.96 -21.21
C PRO A 164 0.65 -10.91 -22.37
N GLU A 165 0.23 -11.16 -23.61
CA GLU A 165 1.09 -11.12 -24.79
C GLU A 165 1.12 -9.72 -25.43
N ALA A 166 0.17 -8.86 -25.08
CA ALA A 166 0.15 -7.48 -25.52
C ALA A 166 1.40 -6.72 -25.08
N SER A 167 1.90 -5.87 -25.99
CA SER A 167 3.03 -4.99 -25.69
C SER A 167 2.54 -3.64 -25.17
N TYR A 168 3.34 -3.05 -24.27
CA TYR A 168 3.02 -1.78 -23.62
C TYR A 168 4.13 -0.75 -23.81
N ASP A 169 3.72 0.51 -23.84
CA ASP A 169 4.60 1.66 -23.74
C ASP A 169 4.55 2.20 -22.31
N ILE A 170 5.72 2.41 -21.74
CA ILE A 170 5.92 2.95 -20.40
C ILE A 170 6.47 4.37 -20.54
N THR A 171 5.90 5.31 -19.80
CA THR A 171 6.50 6.63 -19.61
C THR A 171 6.56 6.97 -18.12
N LEU A 172 7.66 7.58 -17.71
CA LEU A 172 7.90 8.01 -16.35
C LEU A 172 8.46 9.43 -16.39
N LYS A 173 7.76 10.35 -15.72
CA LYS A 173 8.10 11.79 -15.72
C LYS A 173 8.04 12.37 -14.30
N ILE A 174 8.81 13.43 -14.08
CA ILE A 174 8.71 14.26 -12.88
C ILE A 174 7.69 15.38 -13.18
N PRO A 175 6.58 15.48 -12.44
CA PRO A 175 5.56 16.51 -12.68
C PRO A 175 6.15 17.92 -12.59
N GLY A 176 5.80 18.77 -13.56
CA GLY A 176 6.24 20.17 -13.59
C GLY A 176 7.69 20.39 -14.01
N ASN A 177 8.48 19.33 -14.21
CA ASN A 177 9.84 19.42 -14.68
C ASN A 177 9.90 19.11 -16.18
N THR A 178 9.94 20.16 -17.01
CA THR A 178 10.05 20.02 -18.48
C THR A 178 11.49 19.80 -18.94
N THR A 179 12.48 20.03 -18.08
CA THR A 179 13.91 19.87 -18.39
C THR A 179 14.42 18.48 -18.02
N ALA A 180 13.88 17.84 -16.98
CA ALA A 180 14.13 16.44 -16.69
C ALA A 180 13.53 15.57 -17.79
N GLY A 181 14.39 14.83 -18.49
CA GLY A 181 13.98 13.96 -19.57
C GLY A 181 12.88 12.97 -19.16
N VAL A 182 11.97 12.68 -20.09
CA VAL A 182 10.98 11.61 -19.93
C VAL A 182 11.68 10.27 -20.11
N LEU A 183 11.60 9.43 -19.08
CA LEU A 183 12.06 8.05 -19.16
C LEU A 183 10.99 7.22 -19.84
N HIS A 184 11.37 6.39 -20.80
CA HIS A 184 10.41 5.61 -21.56
C HIS A 184 10.93 4.25 -21.99
N ALA A 185 10.01 3.31 -22.16
CA ALA A 185 10.24 2.05 -22.84
C ALA A 185 9.06 1.79 -23.77
N ARG A 186 9.28 1.15 -24.93
CA ARG A 186 8.25 0.89 -25.92
C ARG A 186 8.18 -0.59 -26.24
N GLY A 187 6.98 -1.08 -26.51
CA GLY A 187 6.75 -2.47 -26.92
C GLY A 187 7.25 -3.49 -25.89
N VAL A 188 7.10 -3.21 -24.59
CA VAL A 188 7.60 -4.05 -23.49
C VAL A 188 6.48 -4.87 -22.85
N VAL A 189 6.88 -5.98 -22.22
CA VAL A 189 6.00 -6.87 -21.42
C VAL A 189 6.45 -6.86 -19.95
N PRO A 190 5.54 -7.00 -18.98
CA PRO A 190 5.90 -7.03 -17.56
C PRO A 190 6.59 -8.36 -17.18
N PRO A 191 7.46 -8.39 -16.16
CA PRO A 191 8.02 -7.23 -15.45
C PRO A 191 9.14 -6.55 -16.25
N VAL A 192 9.21 -5.22 -16.19
CA VAL A 192 10.24 -4.42 -16.88
C VAL A 192 11.30 -3.97 -15.88
N PRO A 193 12.56 -4.41 -16.04
CA PRO A 193 13.67 -3.88 -15.25
C PRO A 193 13.80 -2.37 -15.46
N PHE A 194 14.01 -1.61 -14.39
CA PHE A 194 14.10 -0.14 -14.46
C PHE A 194 15.18 0.35 -15.44
N ALA A 195 16.31 -0.37 -15.52
CA ALA A 195 17.41 -0.08 -16.42
C ALA A 195 17.05 -0.14 -17.92
N LYS A 196 15.89 -0.72 -18.29
CA LYS A 196 15.39 -0.71 -19.67
C LYS A 196 14.69 0.60 -20.06
N LEU A 197 14.44 1.50 -19.11
CA LEU A 197 13.90 2.82 -19.42
C LEU A 197 14.98 3.69 -20.06
N ALA A 198 14.76 4.09 -21.30
CA ALA A 198 15.62 5.02 -22.02
C ALA A 198 15.31 6.47 -21.60
N GLY A 199 16.36 7.26 -21.39
CA GLY A 199 16.29 8.69 -21.12
C GLY A 199 17.50 9.41 -21.73
N PRO A 200 17.49 10.75 -21.79
CA PRO A 200 18.56 11.54 -22.41
C PRO A 200 19.92 11.39 -21.73
N GLU A 201 19.98 10.94 -20.46
CA GLU A 201 21.23 10.79 -19.68
C GLU A 201 21.67 9.32 -19.49
N GLY A 202 21.11 8.36 -20.25
CA GLY A 202 21.41 6.93 -20.09
C GLY A 202 20.55 6.23 -19.02
N SER A 203 21.00 5.07 -18.52
CA SER A 203 20.23 4.22 -17.59
C SER A 203 19.98 4.95 -16.26
N PRO A 204 18.76 5.42 -15.97
CA PRO A 204 18.52 6.28 -14.83
C PRO A 204 18.31 5.47 -13.55
N SER A 205 18.60 6.10 -12.43
CA SER A 205 18.02 5.76 -11.13
C SER A 205 16.95 6.80 -10.82
N LEU A 206 15.92 6.42 -10.06
CA LEU A 206 15.03 7.41 -9.48
C LEU A 206 15.83 8.33 -8.54
N LEU A 207 15.46 9.60 -8.52
CA LEU A 207 15.99 10.60 -7.60
C LEU A 207 15.31 10.40 -6.24
N PRO A 208 16.04 10.50 -5.11
CA PRO A 208 15.44 10.50 -3.78
C PRO A 208 14.43 11.65 -3.59
N GLN A 209 13.46 11.45 -2.70
CA GLN A 209 12.43 12.45 -2.34
C GLN A 209 11.69 13.11 -3.51
N THR A 210 11.59 12.42 -4.64
CA THR A 210 11.04 12.96 -5.88
C THR A 210 9.69 12.30 -6.19
N ARG A 211 8.74 13.12 -6.63
CA ARG A 211 7.42 12.67 -7.09
C ARG A 211 7.49 12.32 -8.58
N TYR A 212 6.88 11.20 -8.94
CA TYR A 212 6.85 10.67 -10.29
C TYR A 212 5.42 10.38 -10.74
N VAL A 213 5.18 10.49 -12.05
CA VAL A 213 4.01 9.97 -12.73
C VAL A 213 4.48 8.86 -13.67
N LEU A 214 4.07 7.64 -13.37
CA LEU A 214 4.23 6.46 -14.22
C LEU A 214 2.96 6.25 -15.03
N ARG A 215 3.11 6.02 -16.33
CA ARG A 215 2.02 5.66 -17.22
C ARG A 215 2.41 4.41 -17.99
N VAL A 216 1.53 3.42 -18.00
CA VAL A 216 1.66 2.18 -18.77
C VAL A 216 0.46 2.08 -19.68
N GLN A 217 0.67 1.97 -20.99
CA GLN A 217 -0.39 1.96 -21.99
C GLN A 217 -0.14 0.89 -23.04
N ARG A 218 -1.19 0.24 -23.54
CA ARG A 218 -1.05 -0.73 -24.64
C ARG A 218 -0.53 0.00 -25.89
N SER A 219 0.51 -0.54 -26.53
CA SER A 219 1.19 0.13 -27.65
C SER A 219 0.27 0.31 -28.87
N ASP A 220 -0.63 -0.64 -29.12
CA ASP A 220 -1.61 -0.63 -30.21
C ASP A 220 -2.92 0.10 -29.85
N ASN A 221 -3.19 0.31 -28.55
CA ASN A 221 -4.38 1.02 -28.08
C ASN A 221 -4.09 1.82 -26.79
N PRO A 222 -3.67 3.09 -26.91
CA PRO A 222 -3.32 3.93 -25.77
C PRO A 222 -4.48 4.23 -24.80
N ARG A 223 -5.74 3.93 -25.16
CA ARG A 223 -6.89 4.06 -24.24
C ARG A 223 -6.89 2.97 -23.17
N ILE A 224 -6.22 1.85 -23.42
CA ILE A 224 -6.03 0.77 -22.45
C ILE A 224 -4.72 1.03 -21.72
N GLY A 225 -4.81 1.37 -20.45
CA GLY A 225 -3.62 1.69 -19.66
C GLY A 225 -3.97 2.14 -18.26
N VAL A 226 -2.92 2.53 -17.54
CA VAL A 226 -3.01 2.97 -16.16
C VAL A 226 -1.96 4.03 -15.90
N THR A 227 -2.36 5.06 -15.17
CA THR A 227 -1.48 6.12 -14.67
C THR A 227 -1.39 5.98 -13.16
N ARG A 228 -0.18 6.02 -12.61
CA ARG A 228 0.06 5.96 -11.17
C ARG A 228 1.08 7.02 -10.75
N ARG A 229 0.75 7.74 -9.69
CA ARG A 229 1.68 8.63 -9.01
C ARG A 229 2.37 7.90 -7.88
N PHE A 230 3.64 8.18 -7.68
CA PHE A 230 4.37 7.71 -6.52
C PHE A 230 5.50 8.67 -6.15
N ALA A 231 6.02 8.54 -4.94
CA ALA A 231 7.19 9.27 -4.46
C ALA A 231 8.31 8.30 -4.06
N THR A 232 9.55 8.73 -4.21
CA THR A 232 10.69 8.03 -3.63
C THR A 232 10.94 8.45 -2.18
N ALA A 233 11.47 7.53 -1.39
CA ALA A 233 11.94 7.80 -0.04
C ALA A 233 13.20 8.69 -0.02
N PRO A 234 13.55 9.28 1.15
CA PRO A 234 14.87 9.86 1.41
C PRO A 234 16.00 8.89 1.08
N ALA A 235 17.16 9.43 0.70
CA ALA A 235 18.31 8.63 0.29
C ALA A 235 18.76 7.64 1.39
N GLU A 236 18.66 8.04 2.66
CA GLU A 236 19.04 7.21 3.80
C GLU A 236 18.08 6.02 4.02
N GLU A 237 16.86 6.09 3.48
CA GLU A 237 15.85 5.04 3.58
C GLU A 237 15.85 4.11 2.36
N THR A 238 16.72 4.35 1.38
CA THR A 238 16.77 3.55 0.16
C THR A 238 17.33 2.17 0.43
N ILE A 239 16.74 1.15 -0.21
CA ILE A 239 17.14 -0.24 0.00
C ILE A 239 17.40 -0.93 -1.33
N ALA A 240 18.38 -1.83 -1.34
CA ALA A 240 18.53 -2.84 -2.37
C ALA A 240 17.56 -4.00 -2.10
N LEU A 241 17.26 -4.79 -3.13
CA LEU A 241 16.48 -6.01 -2.96
C LEU A 241 17.26 -7.03 -2.12
N PRO A 242 16.74 -7.51 -0.97
CA PRO A 242 17.44 -8.50 -0.17
C PRO A 242 17.66 -9.80 -0.95
N PRO A 243 18.82 -10.47 -0.80
CA PRO A 243 19.14 -11.67 -1.58
C PRO A 243 18.42 -12.92 -1.07
N ASP A 244 18.20 -13.04 0.24
CA ASP A 244 17.62 -14.23 0.87
C ASP A 244 16.10 -14.12 1.12
N PRO A 245 15.35 -15.23 1.12
CA PRO A 245 13.89 -15.21 1.29
C PRO A 245 13.40 -14.68 2.65
N GLU A 246 14.13 -14.94 3.74
CA GLU A 246 13.73 -14.52 5.09
C GLU A 246 13.86 -13.00 5.26
N ALA A 247 14.96 -12.42 4.79
CA ALA A 247 15.14 -10.98 4.74
C ALA A 247 14.12 -10.32 3.81
N ARG A 248 13.73 -10.96 2.70
CA ARG A 248 12.64 -10.46 1.84
C ARG A 248 11.31 -10.43 2.60
N LEU A 249 10.93 -11.49 3.31
CA LEU A 249 9.72 -11.51 4.14
C LEU A 249 9.76 -10.44 5.23
N THR A 250 10.89 -10.31 5.91
CA THR A 250 11.10 -9.29 6.95
C THR A 250 11.01 -7.88 6.38
N ALA A 251 11.63 -7.63 5.24
CA ALA A 251 11.57 -6.34 4.55
C ALA A 251 10.17 -6.04 4.03
N ALA A 252 9.44 -7.05 3.54
CA ALA A 252 8.06 -6.90 3.05
C ALA A 252 7.11 -6.56 4.20
N ARG A 253 7.24 -7.26 5.33
CA ARG A 253 6.53 -6.94 6.58
C ARG A 253 6.81 -5.50 7.02
N LYS A 254 8.09 -5.11 7.10
CA LYS A 254 8.49 -3.74 7.45
C LYS A 254 7.92 -2.69 6.48
N ALA A 255 7.86 -3.01 5.18
CA ALA A 255 7.29 -2.11 4.17
C ALA A 255 5.77 -1.94 4.37
N LEU A 256 5.06 -3.04 4.57
CA LEU A 256 3.60 -3.06 4.68
C LEU A 256 3.08 -2.35 5.94
N PHE A 257 3.82 -2.46 7.03
CA PHE A 257 3.48 -1.84 8.33
C PHE A 257 4.31 -0.59 8.65
N ALA A 258 4.95 0.00 7.65
CA ALA A 258 5.58 1.32 7.80
C ALA A 258 4.53 2.41 8.05
N ASP A 259 4.98 3.57 8.52
CA ASP A 259 4.15 4.77 8.68
C ASP A 259 4.79 5.94 7.89
N PRO A 260 4.27 6.29 6.70
CA PRO A 260 3.14 5.68 6.00
C PRO A 260 3.48 4.29 5.39
N PRO A 261 2.49 3.43 5.11
CA PRO A 261 2.72 2.09 4.56
C PRO A 261 3.21 2.11 3.11
N HIS A 262 4.02 1.12 2.75
CA HIS A 262 4.59 0.89 1.42
C HIS A 262 4.13 -0.45 0.83
N PRO A 263 2.83 -0.64 0.53
CA PRO A 263 2.32 -1.94 0.11
C PRO A 263 2.88 -2.39 -1.26
N ALA A 264 3.22 -1.45 -2.16
CA ALA A 264 3.86 -1.77 -3.44
C ALA A 264 5.26 -2.36 -3.26
N ASP A 265 6.07 -1.80 -2.35
CA ASP A 265 7.38 -2.34 -2.00
C ASP A 265 7.26 -3.72 -1.35
N SER A 266 6.29 -3.89 -0.45
CA SER A 266 5.99 -5.18 0.16
C SER A 266 5.65 -6.23 -0.91
N TRP A 267 4.75 -5.90 -1.82
CA TRP A 267 4.35 -6.80 -2.89
C TRP A 267 5.51 -7.19 -3.81
N LEU A 268 6.37 -6.23 -4.17
CA LEU A 268 7.56 -6.45 -4.98
C LEU A 268 8.55 -7.41 -4.31
N LEU A 269 8.76 -7.25 -3.01
CA LEU A 269 9.60 -8.15 -2.20
C LEU A 269 9.01 -9.56 -2.12
N LEU A 270 7.68 -9.67 -1.94
CA LEU A 270 6.98 -10.95 -1.89
C LEU A 270 7.05 -11.67 -3.24
N ARG A 271 6.85 -10.97 -4.36
CA ARG A 271 6.91 -11.57 -5.71
C ARG A 271 8.28 -12.12 -6.09
N ALA A 272 9.33 -11.66 -5.42
CA ALA A 272 10.66 -12.19 -5.58
C ALA A 272 10.92 -13.46 -4.73
N LEU A 273 9.96 -13.94 -3.91
CA LEU A 273 10.16 -15.15 -3.13
C LEU A 273 10.19 -16.40 -4.02
N PRO A 274 11.01 -17.41 -3.67
CA PRO A 274 11.00 -18.68 -4.37
C PRO A 274 9.69 -19.46 -4.07
N PRO A 275 9.28 -20.40 -4.94
CA PRO A 275 7.99 -21.09 -4.84
C PRO A 275 7.74 -21.76 -3.48
N GLU A 276 8.78 -22.29 -2.84
CA GLU A 276 8.69 -23.00 -1.56
C GLU A 276 8.26 -22.04 -0.43
N VAL A 277 8.69 -20.79 -0.49
CA VAL A 277 8.39 -19.77 0.53
C VAL A 277 7.13 -18.97 0.17
N TRP A 278 6.80 -18.84 -1.12
CA TRP A 278 5.63 -18.11 -1.63
C TRP A 278 4.29 -18.61 -1.06
N PHE A 279 4.21 -19.90 -0.72
CA PHE A 279 3.05 -20.53 -0.09
C PHE A 279 3.19 -20.74 1.42
N SER A 280 4.26 -20.23 2.04
CA SER A 280 4.36 -20.22 3.51
C SER A 280 3.25 -19.37 4.11
N GLU A 281 2.84 -19.69 5.35
CA GLU A 281 1.82 -18.93 6.06
C GLU A 281 2.19 -17.43 6.15
N ALA A 282 3.44 -17.12 6.48
CA ALA A 282 3.93 -15.74 6.56
C ALA A 282 3.80 -14.99 5.22
N ALA A 283 4.18 -15.65 4.11
CA ALA A 283 4.05 -15.05 2.78
C ALA A 283 2.58 -14.81 2.41
N LEU A 284 1.68 -15.78 2.67
CA LEU A 284 0.26 -15.66 2.37
C LEU A 284 -0.42 -14.53 3.16
N ARG A 285 -0.09 -14.38 4.45
CA ARG A 285 -0.57 -13.26 5.28
C ARG A 285 -0.20 -11.92 4.67
N LEU A 286 1.08 -11.74 4.37
CA LEU A 286 1.60 -10.50 3.81
C LEU A 286 1.04 -10.23 2.40
N ARG A 287 0.92 -11.27 1.57
CA ARG A 287 0.35 -11.18 0.22
C ARG A 287 -1.11 -10.74 0.25
N LEU A 288 -1.95 -11.35 1.09
CA LEU A 288 -3.35 -10.98 1.22
C LEU A 288 -3.50 -9.51 1.59
N LEU A 289 -2.74 -9.04 2.57
CA LEU A 289 -2.80 -7.66 3.05
C LEU A 289 -2.24 -6.65 2.02
N ALA A 290 -1.11 -6.96 1.38
CA ALA A 290 -0.53 -6.11 0.34
C ALA A 290 -1.43 -6.04 -0.89
N ALA A 291 -2.02 -7.17 -1.31
CA ALA A 291 -2.97 -7.23 -2.42
C ALA A 291 -4.22 -6.39 -2.13
N ARG A 292 -4.78 -6.50 -0.92
CA ARG A 292 -5.89 -5.64 -0.46
C ARG A 292 -5.54 -4.16 -0.54
N ASP A 293 -4.41 -3.76 0.03
CA ASP A 293 -4.01 -2.35 0.09
C ASP A 293 -3.68 -1.76 -1.31
N LEU A 294 -3.29 -2.61 -2.26
CA LEU A 294 -3.02 -2.21 -3.65
C LEU A 294 -4.24 -2.34 -4.57
N GLY A 295 -5.35 -2.89 -4.10
CA GLY A 295 -6.54 -3.16 -4.93
C GLY A 295 -6.35 -4.31 -5.93
N LEU A 296 -5.46 -5.26 -5.64
CA LEU A 296 -5.11 -6.42 -6.47
C LEU A 296 -6.05 -7.59 -6.17
N ARG A 297 -7.25 -7.56 -6.76
CA ARG A 297 -8.33 -8.48 -6.40
C ARG A 297 -8.04 -9.94 -6.74
N LEU A 298 -7.50 -10.22 -7.93
CA LEU A 298 -7.17 -11.60 -8.32
C LEU A 298 -6.12 -12.21 -7.38
N GLU A 299 -5.14 -11.42 -7.00
CA GLU A 299 -4.03 -11.77 -6.12
C GLU A 299 -4.50 -12.00 -4.69
N TYR A 300 -5.46 -11.19 -4.24
CA TYR A 300 -6.16 -11.37 -2.98
C TYR A 300 -6.93 -12.69 -2.98
N GLU A 301 -7.76 -12.94 -3.99
CA GLU A 301 -8.55 -14.17 -4.12
C GLU A 301 -7.66 -15.42 -4.17
N GLN A 302 -6.56 -15.38 -4.91
CA GLN A 302 -5.56 -16.44 -4.94
C GLN A 302 -4.90 -16.70 -3.58
N ALA A 303 -4.63 -15.63 -2.80
CA ALA A 303 -4.09 -15.79 -1.46
C ALA A 303 -5.12 -16.43 -0.51
N VAL A 304 -6.38 -16.03 -0.59
CA VAL A 304 -7.49 -16.63 0.18
C VAL A 304 -7.65 -18.11 -0.16
N GLU A 305 -7.63 -18.47 -1.44
CA GLU A 305 -7.74 -19.87 -1.87
C GLU A 305 -6.55 -20.70 -1.37
N ALA A 306 -5.33 -20.18 -1.47
CA ALA A 306 -4.13 -20.86 -0.96
C ALA A 306 -4.18 -21.08 0.56
N ILE A 307 -4.70 -20.10 1.32
CA ILE A 307 -4.94 -20.22 2.76
C ILE A 307 -5.90 -21.38 3.05
N ALA A 308 -7.03 -21.45 2.35
CA ALA A 308 -8.02 -22.51 2.52
C ALA A 308 -7.43 -23.91 2.25
N ARG A 309 -6.58 -24.03 1.22
CA ARG A 309 -5.90 -25.30 0.89
C ARG A 309 -4.96 -25.77 2.00
N ILE A 310 -4.19 -24.87 2.63
CA ILE A 310 -3.30 -25.21 3.75
C ILE A 310 -4.08 -25.74 4.96
N GLN A 311 -5.25 -25.17 5.22
CA GLN A 311 -6.10 -25.56 6.33
C GLN A 311 -6.73 -26.93 6.15
N LEU A 312 -7.17 -27.24 4.93
CA LEU A 312 -7.66 -28.56 4.58
C LEU A 312 -6.58 -29.63 4.80
N ASN A 313 -5.34 -29.35 4.37
CA ASN A 313 -4.22 -30.29 4.55
C ASN A 313 -3.81 -30.46 6.01
N SER A 314 -3.93 -29.41 6.82
CA SER A 314 -3.59 -29.45 8.27
C SER A 314 -4.66 -30.19 9.10
N SER A 315 -5.85 -30.38 8.55
CA SER A 315 -7.00 -30.98 9.23
C SER A 315 -7.11 -32.50 9.02
N ILE A 316 -6.25 -33.10 8.17
CA ILE A 316 -6.19 -34.55 7.98
C ILE A 316 -5.33 -35.13 9.12
N PRO A 317 -5.91 -35.87 10.08
CA PRO A 317 -5.15 -36.43 11.17
C PRO A 317 -4.16 -37.47 10.64
N LEU A 318 -2.88 -37.36 11.03
CA LEU A 318 -1.82 -38.30 10.65
C LEU A 318 -2.09 -39.77 11.08
N SER A 319 -3.13 -40.01 11.88
CA SER A 319 -3.53 -41.32 12.38
C SER A 319 -4.28 -42.20 11.36
N THR A 320 -4.54 -41.72 10.14
CA THR A 320 -5.23 -42.51 9.09
C THR A 320 -4.32 -42.96 7.94
N ILE A 321 -3.00 -42.89 8.08
CA ILE A 321 -2.07 -43.51 7.12
C ILE A 321 -1.76 -44.93 7.62
N PRO A 322 -2.28 -45.99 6.97
CA PRO A 322 -2.13 -47.38 7.40
C PRO A 322 -0.70 -47.91 7.30
#